data_AF-R8MUK9-F1
#
_entry.id   AF-R8MUK9-F1
#
_cell.length_a   1.000
_cell.length_b   1.000
_cell.length_c   1.000
_cell.angle_alpha   90.00
_cell.angle_beta   90.00
_cell.angle_gamma   90.00
#
_symmetry.space_group_name_H-M   'P 1'
#
loop_
_entity.id
_entity.type
_entity.pdbx_description
1 polymer ?
#
loop_
_entity_poly.entity_id
_entity_poly.type
_entity_poly.pdbx_seq_one_letter_code
_entity_poly.pdbx_strand_id
1 'polypeptide(L)'
;MSTIMTVNTAQEIENAEIDMLSSRLEALQEISGNPMQVQMKKFESATAFSSKIIAGPAFNTVKGITFTNTDEIDEIIAYYQSLQIPCRFEITPAQGTTELFQYLSQKGFYQSSLYRFI
;
A
#
# COMPACT_ATOMS: atom_id res chain seq x y z
N MET A 1 4.72 31.18 1.51
CA MET A 1 4.81 30.22 2.63
C MET A 1 5.94 29.25 2.30
N SER A 2 6.88 29.03 3.21
CA SER A 2 7.86 27.95 3.05
C SER A 2 7.20 26.67 3.51
N THR A 3 6.89 25.75 2.58
CA THR A 3 6.39 24.42 2.94
C THR A 3 7.58 23.61 3.47
N ILE A 4 7.64 23.42 4.78
CA ILE A 4 8.67 22.61 5.42
C ILE A 4 8.16 21.16 5.42
N MET A 5 8.95 20.23 4.88
CA MET A 5 8.65 18.81 4.98
C MET A 5 8.80 18.35 6.43
N THR A 6 7.67 18.14 7.10
CA THR A 6 7.57 17.54 8.44
C THR A 6 6.99 16.14 8.35
N VAL A 7 7.07 15.35 9.43
CA VAL A 7 6.41 14.03 9.51
C VAL A 7 4.89 14.16 9.29
N ASN A 8 4.25 15.17 9.86
CA ASN A 8 2.82 15.41 9.68
C ASN A 8 2.49 15.70 8.21
N THR A 9 3.26 16.59 7.56
CA THR A 9 3.06 16.90 6.14
C THR A 9 3.29 15.68 5.25
N ALA A 10 4.28 14.84 5.58
CA ALA A 10 4.51 13.58 4.87
C ALA A 10 3.33 12.60 5.02
N GLN A 11 2.74 12.51 6.22
CA GLN A 11 1.56 11.70 6.47
C GLN A 11 0.32 12.23 5.72
N GLU A 12 0.12 13.55 5.68
CA GLU A 12 -0.96 14.17 4.93
C GLU A 12 -0.85 13.86 3.43
N ILE A 13 0.37 13.90 2.87
CA ILE A 13 0.62 13.53 1.48
C ILE A 13 0.32 12.04 1.25
N GLU A 14 0.79 11.15 2.12
CA GLU A 14 0.52 9.72 2.03
C GLU A 14 -0.99 9.42 2.06
N ASN A 15 -1.72 10.05 2.97
CA ASN A 15 -3.17 9.89 3.08
C ASN A 15 -3.88 10.40 1.81
N ALA A 16 -3.45 11.55 1.27
CA ALA A 16 -4.02 12.08 0.03
C ALA A 16 -3.78 11.14 -1.16
N GLU A 17 -2.62 10.47 -1.23
CA GLU A 17 -2.36 9.46 -2.25
C GLU A 17 -3.25 8.22 -2.09
N ILE A 18 -3.41 7.73 -0.86
CA ILE A 18 -4.29 6.60 -0.54
C ILE A 18 -5.73 6.94 -0.94
N ASP A 19 -6.23 8.12 -0.60
CA ASP A 19 -7.58 8.57 -0.94
C ASP A 19 -7.76 8.68 -2.46
N MET A 20 -6.78 9.25 -3.17
CA MET A 20 -6.81 9.36 -4.63
C MET A 20 -6.86 7.98 -5.30
N LEU A 21 -6.02 7.04 -4.85
CA LEU A 21 -6.00 5.69 -5.41
C LEU A 21 -7.26 4.90 -5.06
N SER A 22 -7.78 5.06 -3.84
CA SER A 22 -9.03 4.43 -3.39
C SER A 22 -10.19 4.90 -4.26
N SER A 23 -10.39 6.21 -4.40
CA SER A 23 -11.46 6.78 -5.22
C SER A 23 -11.37 6.31 -6.68
N ARG A 24 -10.16 6.24 -7.23
CA ARG A 24 -9.94 5.74 -8.59
C ARG A 24 -10.31 4.27 -8.74
N LEU A 25 -9.94 3.42 -7.78
CA LEU A 25 -10.20 1.99 -7.84
C LEU A 25 -11.65 1.64 -7.52
N GLU A 26 -12.29 2.38 -6.63
CA GLU A 26 -13.73 2.29 -6.37
C GLU A 26 -14.53 2.57 -7.65
N ALA A 27 -14.21 3.64 -8.37
CA ALA A 27 -14.86 3.95 -9.65
C ALA A 27 -14.70 2.82 -10.70
N LEU A 28 -13.57 2.11 -10.69
CA LEU A 28 -13.34 0.95 -11.57
C LEU A 28 -14.09 -0.30 -11.07
N GLN A 29 -14.23 -0.46 -9.76
CA GLN A 29 -14.93 -1.57 -9.13
C GLN A 29 -16.45 -1.49 -9.35
N GLU A 30 -17.01 -0.29 -9.42
CA GLU A 30 -18.43 -0.01 -9.67
C GLU A 30 -18.87 -0.31 -11.13
N ILE A 31 -17.92 -0.46 -12.06
CA ILE A 31 -18.24 -0.86 -13.42
C ILE A 31 -18.86 -2.27 -13.37
N SER A 32 -20.04 -2.42 -13.97
CA SER A 32 -20.82 -3.66 -13.93
C SER A 32 -19.98 -4.91 -14.24
N GLY A 33 -20.01 -5.88 -13.33
CA GLY A 33 -19.23 -7.11 -13.40
C GLY A 33 -17.79 -7.01 -12.91
N ASN A 34 -17.35 -5.85 -12.40
CA ASN A 34 -15.98 -5.58 -11.96
C ASN A 34 -14.95 -6.08 -12.99
N PRO A 35 -14.98 -5.55 -14.23
CA PRO A 35 -14.19 -6.10 -15.34
C PRO A 35 -12.69 -6.06 -15.06
N MET A 36 -12.24 -5.11 -14.24
CA MET A 36 -10.84 -4.97 -13.83
C MET A 36 -10.46 -5.84 -12.63
N GLN A 37 -11.41 -6.59 -12.08
CA GLN A 37 -11.25 -7.47 -10.91
C GLN A 37 -10.54 -6.75 -9.74
N VAL A 38 -10.97 -5.52 -9.48
CA VAL A 38 -10.45 -4.70 -8.40
C VAL A 38 -10.89 -5.28 -7.07
N GLN A 39 -9.95 -5.40 -6.14
CA GLN A 39 -10.26 -5.62 -4.74
C GLN A 39 -9.43 -4.67 -3.88
N MET A 40 -10.09 -4.11 -2.88
CA MET A 40 -9.49 -3.21 -1.91
C MET A 40 -9.88 -3.69 -0.51
N LYS A 41 -8.91 -3.69 0.40
CA LYS A 41 -9.15 -4.01 1.80
C LYS A 41 -8.43 -2.99 2.68
N LYS A 42 -9.18 -2.35 3.56
CA LYS A 42 -8.63 -1.48 4.61
C LYS A 42 -8.35 -2.33 5.86
N PHE A 43 -7.16 -2.17 6.39
CA PHE A 43 -6.69 -2.71 7.66
C PHE A 43 -6.63 -1.56 8.69
N GLU A 44 -6.07 -1.81 9.88
CA GLU A 44 -6.02 -0.81 10.96
C GLU A 44 -5.20 0.43 10.55
N SER A 45 -3.98 0.21 10.04
CA SER A 45 -3.08 1.24 9.58
C SER A 45 -2.96 1.30 8.05
N ALA A 46 -3.07 0.16 7.36
CA ALA A 46 -2.79 0.09 5.93
C ALA A 46 -4.03 -0.08 5.04
N THR A 47 -3.89 0.29 3.76
CA THR A 47 -4.85 -0.07 2.71
C THR A 47 -4.15 -0.92 1.65
N ALA A 48 -4.71 -2.10 1.38
CA ALA A 48 -4.27 -2.99 0.32
C ALA A 48 -5.10 -2.78 -0.94
N PHE A 49 -4.42 -2.55 -2.05
CA PHE A 49 -5.02 -2.37 -3.37
C PHE A 49 -4.63 -3.53 -4.28
N SER A 50 -5.58 -4.00 -5.08
CA SER A 50 -5.31 -5.04 -6.07
C SER A 50 -6.20 -4.94 -7.31
N SER A 51 -5.66 -5.35 -8.45
CA SER A 51 -6.36 -5.61 -9.70
C SER A 51 -5.67 -6.78 -10.42
N LYS A 52 -6.44 -7.82 -10.76
CA LYS A 52 -5.91 -8.97 -11.52
C LYS A 52 -5.67 -8.67 -13.00
N ILE A 53 -6.38 -7.68 -13.55
CA ILE A 53 -6.32 -7.35 -14.98
C ILE A 53 -5.27 -6.27 -15.27
N ILE A 54 -5.09 -5.30 -14.38
CA ILE A 54 -4.05 -4.28 -14.57
C ILE A 54 -2.72 -4.83 -14.06
N ALA A 55 -1.93 -5.38 -14.98
CA ALA A 55 -0.57 -5.76 -14.68
C ALA A 55 0.29 -4.50 -14.46
N GLY A 56 0.52 -4.15 -13.20
CA GLY A 56 1.41 -3.05 -12.84
C GLY A 56 1.56 -2.90 -11.33
N PRO A 57 2.76 -2.55 -10.83
CA PRO A 57 3.00 -2.40 -9.40
C PRO A 57 2.18 -1.26 -8.78
N ALA A 58 1.72 -0.29 -9.58
CA ALA A 58 0.97 0.88 -9.11
C ALA A 58 -0.43 0.56 -8.53
N PHE A 59 -1.00 -0.60 -8.87
CA PHE A 59 -2.35 -0.99 -8.42
C PHE A 59 -2.36 -2.23 -7.52
N ASN A 60 -1.24 -2.96 -7.46
CA ASN A 60 -1.06 -4.14 -6.64
C ASN A 60 -0.06 -3.79 -5.53
N THR A 61 -0.50 -2.97 -4.58
CA THR A 61 0.37 -2.35 -3.59
C THR A 61 -0.36 -2.08 -2.27
N VAL A 62 0.41 -2.05 -1.19
CA VAL A 62 -0.03 -1.72 0.17
C VAL A 62 0.56 -0.37 0.54
N LYS A 63 -0.27 0.57 0.98
CA LYS A 63 0.13 1.92 1.41
C LYS A 63 -0.35 2.20 2.84
N GLY A 64 0.32 3.11 3.56
CA GLY A 64 -0.07 3.53 4.90
C GLY A 64 0.35 2.60 6.04
N ILE A 65 1.17 1.58 5.75
CA ILE A 65 1.58 0.62 6.77
C ILE A 65 2.39 1.30 7.88
N THR A 66 2.00 1.05 9.13
CA THR A 66 2.73 1.47 10.32
C THR A 66 3.17 0.24 11.10
N PHE A 67 4.33 0.30 11.75
CA PHE A 67 4.82 -0.82 12.58
C PHE A 67 4.27 -0.73 14.01
N THR A 68 2.95 -0.82 14.15
CA THR A 68 2.27 -0.84 15.44
C THR A 68 1.95 -2.27 15.89
N ASN A 69 1.58 -3.13 14.93
CA ASN A 69 1.25 -4.53 15.15
C ASN A 69 1.79 -5.41 14.01
N THR A 70 2.50 -6.48 14.35
CA THR A 70 3.01 -7.46 13.38
C THR A 70 1.91 -8.33 12.78
N ASP A 71 0.81 -8.55 13.50
CA ASP A 71 -0.30 -9.39 13.06
C ASP A 71 -0.96 -8.79 11.81
N GLU A 72 -1.10 -7.46 11.76
CA GLU A 72 -1.64 -6.76 10.60
C GLU A 72 -0.83 -7.03 9.33
N ILE A 73 0.51 -7.01 9.43
CA ILE A 73 1.40 -7.29 8.30
C ILE A 73 1.20 -8.72 7.80
N ASP A 74 1.06 -9.68 8.70
CA ASP A 74 0.83 -11.08 8.35
C ASP A 74 -0.54 -11.28 7.68
N GLU A 75 -1.57 -10.60 8.15
CA GLU A 75 -2.89 -10.61 7.52
C GLU A 75 -2.86 -10.01 6.11
N ILE A 76 -2.11 -8.94 5.90
CA ILE A 76 -1.94 -8.33 4.57
C ILE A 76 -1.24 -9.32 3.63
N ILE A 77 -0.16 -9.97 4.08
CA ILE A 77 0.55 -10.97 3.28
C ILE A 77 -0.39 -12.13 2.91
N ALA A 78 -1.14 -12.65 3.89
CA ALA A 78 -2.12 -13.72 3.67
C ALA A 78 -3.23 -13.29 2.69
N TYR A 79 -3.67 -12.03 2.74
CA TYR A 79 -4.63 -11.47 1.80
C TYR A 79 -4.10 -11.55 0.36
N TYR A 80 -2.90 -11.04 0.07
CA TYR A 80 -2.33 -11.13 -1.28
C TYR A 80 -2.07 -12.57 -1.75
N GLN A 81 -1.65 -13.46 -0.84
CA GLN A 81 -1.51 -14.88 -1.15
C GLN A 81 -2.85 -15.51 -1.57
N SER A 82 -3.95 -15.18 -0.88
CA SER A 82 -5.29 -15.66 -1.25
C SER A 82 -5.74 -15.16 -2.63
N LEU A 83 -5.27 -13.96 -3.02
CA LEU A 83 -5.54 -13.38 -4.33
C LEU A 83 -4.67 -13.95 -5.45
N GLN A 84 -3.60 -14.67 -5.10
CA GLN A 84 -2.55 -15.12 -6.03
C GLN A 84 -1.88 -13.94 -6.76
N ILE A 85 -1.68 -12.82 -6.06
CA ILE A 85 -1.02 -11.61 -6.56
C ILE A 85 0.24 -11.37 -5.73
N PRO A 86 1.38 -10.97 -6.33
CA PRO A 86 2.56 -10.58 -5.56
C PRO A 86 2.26 -9.41 -4.62
N CYS A 87 2.52 -9.59 -3.33
CA CYS A 87 2.42 -8.53 -2.35
C CYS A 87 3.56 -7.52 -2.54
N ARG A 88 3.26 -6.23 -2.50
CA ARG A 88 4.23 -5.14 -2.56
C ARG A 88 3.86 -4.09 -1.53
N PHE A 89 4.81 -3.70 -0.70
CA PHE A 89 4.65 -2.61 0.25
C PHE A 89 5.28 -1.34 -0.32
N GLU A 90 4.53 -0.25 -0.31
CA GLU A 90 5.02 1.10 -0.50
C GLU A 90 5.10 1.77 0.87
N ILE A 91 6.34 2.03 1.29
CA ILE A 91 6.63 2.58 2.62
C ILE A 91 7.25 3.95 2.42
N THR A 92 6.61 4.98 2.96
CA THR A 92 7.13 6.34 2.93
C THR A 92 8.32 6.47 3.88
N PRO A 93 9.27 7.41 3.64
CA PRO A 93 10.38 7.64 4.57
C PRO A 93 9.93 8.03 5.98
N ALA A 94 8.71 8.56 6.13
CA ALA A 94 8.14 8.91 7.44
C ALA A 94 7.74 7.67 8.26
N GLN A 95 7.36 6.58 7.59
CA GLN A 95 6.93 5.31 8.21
C GLN A 95 8.01 4.22 8.20
N GLY A 96 9.11 4.44 7.47
CA GLY A 96 10.21 3.48 7.33
C GLY A 96 11.06 3.36 8.59
N THR A 97 10.65 2.49 9.52
CA THR A 97 11.43 2.15 10.72
C THR A 97 12.33 0.93 10.49
N THR A 98 13.38 0.79 11.31
CA THR A 98 14.29 -0.37 11.24
C THR A 98 13.54 -1.66 11.51
N GLU A 99 12.64 -1.65 12.49
CA GLU A 99 11.85 -2.78 12.93
C GLU A 99 10.91 -3.27 11.83
N LEU A 100 10.25 -2.34 11.12
CA LEU A 100 9.41 -2.67 9.96
C LEU A 100 10.21 -3.38 8.88
N PHE A 101 11.36 -2.83 8.50
CA PHE A 101 12.18 -3.41 7.44
C PHE A 101 12.79 -4.76 7.85
N GLN A 102 13.19 -4.93 9.11
CA GLN A 102 13.65 -6.22 9.63
C GLN A 102 12.55 -7.26 9.59
N TYR A 103 11.33 -6.91 10.03
CA TYR A 103 10.20 -7.82 10.02
C TYR A 103 9.81 -8.25 8.61
N LEU A 104 9.71 -7.30 7.68
CA LEU A 104 9.46 -7.58 6.26
C LEU A 104 10.57 -8.45 5.65
N SER A 105 11.83 -8.19 6.01
CA SER A 105 12.96 -9.01 5.55
C SER A 105 12.87 -10.46 6.05
N GLN A 106 12.48 -10.68 7.31
CA GLN A 106 12.25 -12.03 7.85
C GLN A 106 11.12 -12.77 7.11
N LYS A 107 10.12 -12.03 6.58
CA LYS A 107 9.03 -12.57 5.75
C LYS A 107 9.42 -12.74 4.27
N GLY A 108 10.68 -12.47 3.91
CA GLY A 108 11.21 -12.65 2.56
C GLY A 108 11.04 -11.44 1.64
N PHE A 109 10.61 -10.30 2.15
CA PHE A 109 10.54 -9.05 1.38
C PHE A 109 11.90 -8.35 1.37
N TYR A 110 12.13 -7.56 0.33
CA TYR A 110 13.31 -6.72 0.20
C TYR A 110 12.95 -5.44 -0.54
N GLN A 111 13.78 -4.41 -0.36
CA GLN A 111 13.63 -3.17 -1.09
C GLN A 111 13.99 -3.39 -2.57
N SER A 112 12.97 -3.42 -3.43
CA SER A 112 13.14 -3.67 -4.87
C SER A 112 13.22 -2.39 -5.71
N SER A 113 12.71 -1.27 -5.21
CA SER A 113 12.66 -0.01 -5.93
C SER A 113 12.56 1.18 -4.97
N LEU A 114 13.08 2.33 -5.40
CA LEU A 114 12.75 3.63 -4.83
C LEU A 114 11.81 4.32 -5.82
N TYR A 115 10.54 4.48 -5.47
CA TYR A 115 9.64 5.27 -6.29
C TYR A 115 9.94 6.75 -6.08
N ARG A 116 10.34 7.44 -7.15
CA ARG A 116 10.55 8.88 -7.16
C ARG A 116 9.26 9.53 -7.66
N PHE A 117 8.44 10.03 -6.73
CA PHE A 117 7.38 10.99 -7.07
C PHE A 117 7.98 12.40 -7.03
N ILE A 118 8.52 12.83 -8.17
CA ILE A 118 8.56 14.23 -8.61
C ILE A 118 8.29 14.27 -10.10
#